data_AF-A0A0B7H0T5-F1
#
_entry.id   AF-A0A0B7H0T5-F1
#
_cell.length_a   1.000
_cell.length_b   1.000
_cell.length_c   1.000
_cell.angle_alpha   90.00
_cell.angle_beta   90.00
_cell.angle_gamma   90.00
#
_symmetry.space_group_name_H-M   'P 1'
#
loop_
_entity.id
_entity.type
_entity.pdbx_description
1 polymer ?
#
loop_
_entity_poly.entity_id
_entity_poly.type
_entity_poly.pdbx_seq_one_letter_code
_entity_poly.pdbx_strand_id
1 'polypeptide(L)'
;MKICVISFDFWGYDAHIVEVLKRRGIEANHLKIGAINHPNFWERLKNAVSKIILKRNLKDEKRQQFVIEQLKKLGKQNQILVLNPNVFKHKTLKFIKKSSETLITFLYDNLERYPIQDKLDFFDRIYSFDDNDIKEYGFKPLTNYNYLSFLPKEVQNPRYDALYITSFDKKRLKQLYILSKKFSDLQLKFNIWMLGKKAWKYQLKKIFLKSDILFGRKAHQT
;
A
#
# COMPACT_ATOMS: atom_id res chain seq x y z
N MET A 1 0.58 -10.62 -25.04
CA MET A 1 1.49 -10.53 -23.88
C MET A 1 0.69 -10.79 -22.61
N LYS A 2 1.22 -11.60 -21.69
CA LYS A 2 0.62 -11.94 -20.39
C LYS A 2 1.39 -11.28 -19.25
N ILE A 3 0.72 -10.45 -18.47
CA ILE A 3 1.31 -9.78 -17.31
C ILE A 3 0.54 -10.15 -16.05
N CYS A 4 1.26 -10.46 -14.98
CA CYS A 4 0.67 -10.66 -13.66
C CYS A 4 1.21 -9.63 -12.66
N VAL A 5 0.31 -8.91 -12.01
CA VAL A 5 0.64 -8.00 -10.90
C VAL A 5 0.37 -8.73 -9.59
N ILE A 6 1.34 -8.76 -8.69
CA ILE A 6 1.24 -9.39 -7.36
C ILE A 6 1.44 -8.31 -6.31
N SER A 7 0.42 -8.08 -5.47
CA SER A 7 0.48 -7.02 -4.47
C SER A 7 -0.52 -7.24 -3.33
N PHE A 8 -0.31 -6.51 -2.22
CA PHE A 8 -1.27 -6.52 -1.10
C PHE A 8 -2.62 -5.92 -1.49
N ASP A 9 -2.59 -4.83 -2.27
CA ASP A 9 -3.74 -4.07 -2.74
C ASP A 9 -4.87 -3.88 -1.69
N PHE A 10 -4.54 -3.34 -0.52
CA PHE A 10 -5.54 -3.16 0.55
C PHE A 10 -6.65 -2.16 0.16
N TRP A 11 -6.32 -1.19 -0.70
CA TRP A 11 -7.19 -0.07 -1.05
C TRP A 11 -7.71 -0.11 -2.50
N GLY A 12 -7.41 -1.16 -3.26
CA GLY A 12 -7.81 -1.27 -4.66
C GLY A 12 -6.95 -0.46 -5.65
N TYR A 13 -5.91 0.24 -5.17
CA TYR A 13 -5.06 1.06 -6.02
C TYR A 13 -4.40 0.24 -7.12
N ASP A 14 -3.78 -0.89 -6.77
CA ASP A 14 -2.97 -1.69 -7.69
C ASP A 14 -3.81 -2.32 -8.80
N ALA A 15 -5.13 -2.46 -8.58
CA ALA A 15 -6.06 -2.94 -9.59
C ALA A 15 -6.13 -2.00 -10.80
N HIS A 16 -5.93 -0.69 -10.60
CA HIS A 16 -5.91 0.28 -11.70
C HIS A 16 -4.74 0.06 -12.67
N ILE A 17 -3.59 -0.45 -12.19
CA ILE A 17 -2.49 -0.87 -13.09
C ILE A 17 -3.00 -1.94 -14.06
N VAL A 18 -3.70 -2.94 -13.52
CA VAL A 18 -4.23 -4.08 -14.30
C VAL A 18 -5.34 -3.63 -15.25
N GLU A 19 -6.21 -2.72 -14.83
CA GLU A 19 -7.23 -2.13 -15.71
C GLU A 19 -6.61 -1.39 -16.90
N VAL A 20 -5.58 -0.57 -16.66
CA VAL A 20 -4.88 0.15 -17.73
C VAL A 20 -4.19 -0.82 -18.69
N LEU A 21 -3.56 -1.89 -18.19
CA LEU A 21 -2.97 -2.92 -19.03
C LEU A 21 -4.04 -3.60 -19.92
N LYS A 22 -5.19 -3.98 -19.34
CA LYS A 22 -6.30 -4.58 -20.09
C LYS A 22 -6.84 -3.64 -21.19
N ARG A 23 -6.99 -2.34 -20.88
CA ARG A 23 -7.41 -1.34 -21.88
C ARG A 23 -6.44 -1.20 -23.04
N ARG A 24 -5.16 -1.54 -22.84
CA ARG A 24 -4.13 -1.58 -23.89
C ARG A 24 -4.06 -2.93 -24.63
N GLY A 25 -5.05 -3.80 -24.45
CA GLY A 25 -5.08 -5.12 -25.10
C GLY A 25 -4.11 -6.15 -24.50
N ILE A 26 -3.59 -5.91 -23.29
CA ILE A 26 -2.69 -6.83 -22.59
C ILE A 26 -3.52 -7.79 -21.74
N GLU A 27 -3.21 -9.09 -21.82
CA GLU A 27 -3.78 -10.09 -20.92
C GLU A 27 -3.15 -9.89 -19.52
N ALA A 28 -3.88 -9.21 -18.63
CA ALA A 28 -3.37 -8.85 -17.31
C ALA A 28 -4.16 -9.49 -16.16
N ASN A 29 -3.44 -10.06 -15.20
CA ASN A 29 -3.98 -10.70 -14.00
C ASN A 29 -3.52 -9.96 -12.73
N HIS A 30 -4.33 -10.01 -11.67
CA HIS A 30 -4.00 -9.43 -10.37
C HIS A 30 -4.09 -10.47 -9.25
N LEU A 31 -2.98 -10.75 -8.58
CA LEU A 31 -2.95 -11.57 -7.37
C LEU A 31 -2.95 -10.69 -6.13
N LYS A 32 -4.14 -10.46 -5.57
CA LYS A 32 -4.36 -9.66 -4.35
C LYS A 32 -4.07 -10.48 -3.09
N ILE A 33 -2.85 -10.42 -2.58
CA ILE A 33 -2.44 -11.23 -1.40
C ILE A 33 -2.99 -10.67 -0.08
N GLY A 34 -3.48 -9.42 -0.06
CA GLY A 34 -4.12 -8.81 1.11
C GLY A 34 -5.52 -9.35 1.42
N ALA A 35 -6.23 -9.87 0.40
CA ALA A 35 -7.60 -10.37 0.49
C ALA A 35 -7.72 -11.73 1.21
N ILE A 36 -6.61 -12.42 1.50
CA ILE A 36 -6.56 -13.73 2.19
C ILE A 36 -6.81 -13.56 3.71
N ASN A 37 -7.75 -12.69 4.07
CA ASN A 37 -7.99 -12.19 5.43
C ASN A 37 -9.44 -12.36 5.90
N HIS A 38 -10.17 -13.35 5.41
CA HIS A 38 -11.44 -13.75 6.02
C HIS A 38 -11.30 -15.08 6.77
N PRO A 39 -10.89 -15.04 8.06
CA PRO A 39 -11.00 -16.21 8.89
C PRO A 39 -12.48 -16.44 9.22
N ASN A 40 -13.05 -17.52 8.72
CA ASN A 40 -14.21 -18.13 9.36
C ASN A 40 -13.89 -18.33 10.86
N PHE A 41 -14.89 -18.19 11.73
CA PHE A 41 -14.75 -18.24 13.19
C PHE A 41 -13.81 -19.38 13.68
N TRP A 42 -13.89 -20.54 13.03
CA TRP A 42 -13.04 -21.73 13.23
C TRP A 42 -11.54 -21.54 12.95
N GLU A 43 -11.16 -20.67 12.02
CA GLU A 43 -9.75 -20.34 11.77
C GLU A 43 -9.16 -19.43 12.84
N ARG A 44 -9.97 -18.63 13.56
CA ARG A 44 -9.46 -17.77 14.65
C ARG A 44 -9.01 -18.63 15.83
N LEU A 45 -9.74 -19.71 16.12
CA LEU A 45 -9.39 -20.68 17.16
C LEU A 45 -8.12 -21.46 16.80
N LYS A 46 -8.00 -21.97 15.56
CA LYS A 46 -6.78 -22.62 15.07
C LYS A 46 -5.55 -21.69 15.07
N ASN A 47 -5.74 -20.41 14.73
CA ASN A 47 -4.65 -19.41 14.76
C ASN A 47 -4.16 -19.07 16.17
N ALA A 48 -5.01 -19.17 17.20
CA ALA A 48 -4.59 -18.98 18.58
C ALA A 48 -3.73 -20.17 19.06
N VAL A 49 -4.18 -21.40 18.76
CA VAL A 49 -3.48 -22.64 19.13
C VAL A 49 -2.16 -22.80 18.36
N SER A 50 -2.14 -22.51 17.05
CA SER A 50 -0.90 -22.64 16.25
C SER A 50 0.17 -21.61 16.60
N LYS A 51 -0.22 -20.42 17.10
CA LYS A 51 0.74 -19.40 17.54
C LYS A 51 1.43 -19.78 18.84
N ILE A 52 0.71 -20.51 19.70
CA ILE A 52 1.23 -20.97 21.00
C ILE A 52 2.11 -22.22 20.82
N ILE A 53 1.79 -23.09 19.86
CA ILE A 53 2.48 -24.39 19.71
C ILE A 53 3.56 -24.39 18.60
N LEU A 54 3.39 -23.64 17.49
CA LEU A 54 4.24 -23.82 16.29
C LEU A 54 5.17 -22.64 15.93
N LYS A 55 5.09 -21.47 16.58
CA LYS A 55 5.85 -20.25 16.19
C LYS A 55 5.76 -19.89 14.68
N ARG A 56 4.82 -20.46 13.92
CA ARG A 56 4.63 -20.23 12.47
C ARG A 56 3.53 -19.20 12.21
N ASN A 57 3.81 -18.24 11.34
CA ASN A 57 2.80 -17.27 10.88
C ASN A 57 1.95 -17.89 9.76
N LEU A 58 0.91 -18.63 10.13
CA LEU A 58 0.01 -19.31 9.18
C LEU A 58 -0.55 -18.38 8.09
N LYS A 59 -0.77 -17.10 8.40
CA LYS A 59 -1.25 -16.12 7.41
C LYS A 59 -0.22 -15.86 6.32
N ASP A 60 1.04 -15.78 6.70
CA ASP A 60 2.14 -15.63 5.75
C ASP A 60 2.21 -16.87 4.84
N GLU A 61 2.21 -18.08 5.41
CA GLU A 61 2.27 -19.32 4.63
C GLU A 61 1.10 -19.45 3.64
N LYS A 62 -0.12 -19.12 4.06
CA LYS A 62 -1.30 -19.08 3.18
C LYS A 62 -1.12 -18.11 2.02
N ARG A 63 -0.50 -16.94 2.23
CA ARG A 63 -0.21 -15.98 1.15
C ARG A 63 0.81 -16.54 0.16
N GLN A 64 1.89 -17.15 0.68
CA GLN A 64 2.90 -17.77 -0.18
C GLN A 64 2.24 -18.87 -1.05
N GLN A 65 1.43 -19.73 -0.45
CA GLN A 65 0.77 -20.84 -1.12
C GLN A 65 -0.26 -20.35 -2.16
N PHE A 66 -1.08 -19.35 -1.81
CA PHE A 66 -2.02 -18.74 -2.74
C PHE A 66 -1.33 -18.25 -4.01
N VAL A 67 -0.22 -17.53 -3.89
CA VAL A 67 0.51 -17.03 -5.07
C VAL A 67 0.99 -18.18 -5.95
N ILE A 68 1.56 -19.23 -5.34
CA ILE A 68 2.02 -20.42 -6.07
C ILE A 68 0.85 -21.09 -6.80
N GLU A 69 -0.28 -21.31 -6.13
CA GLU A 69 -1.45 -21.96 -6.72
C GLU A 69 -2.07 -21.15 -7.86
N GLN A 70 -2.16 -19.83 -7.71
CA GLN A 70 -2.68 -18.97 -8.76
C GLN A 70 -1.75 -18.92 -9.96
N LEU A 71 -0.44 -18.82 -9.75
CA LEU A 71 0.53 -18.86 -10.85
C LEU A 71 0.53 -20.22 -11.57
N LYS A 72 0.32 -21.34 -10.87
CA LYS A 72 0.12 -22.65 -11.51
C LYS A 72 -1.10 -22.66 -12.44
N LYS A 73 -2.21 -22.03 -12.01
CA LYS A 73 -3.44 -21.93 -12.82
C LYS A 73 -3.29 -21.00 -14.02
N LEU A 74 -2.64 -19.86 -13.83
CA LEU A 74 -2.41 -18.87 -14.88
C LEU A 74 -1.36 -19.31 -15.90
N GLY A 75 -0.47 -20.24 -15.52
CA GLY A 75 0.65 -20.67 -16.33
C GLY A 75 1.76 -19.61 -16.41
N LYS A 76 2.71 -19.82 -17.33
CA LYS A 76 3.85 -18.93 -17.52
C LYS A 76 3.41 -17.54 -18.00
N GLN A 77 3.98 -16.50 -17.41
CA GLN A 77 3.72 -15.10 -17.74
C GLN A 77 4.90 -14.52 -18.52
N ASN A 78 4.65 -13.56 -19.42
CA ASN A 78 5.75 -12.80 -20.02
C ASN A 78 6.39 -11.91 -18.96
N GLN A 79 5.58 -11.24 -18.15
CA GLN A 79 6.08 -10.41 -17.05
C GLN A 79 5.30 -10.64 -15.76
N ILE A 80 6.02 -10.63 -14.64
CA ILE A 80 5.43 -10.53 -13.31
C ILE A 80 5.97 -9.27 -12.64
N LEU A 81 5.07 -8.41 -12.17
CA LEU A 81 5.38 -7.26 -11.33
C LEU A 81 5.02 -7.59 -9.88
N VAL A 82 6.02 -7.65 -9.00
CA VAL A 82 5.84 -7.81 -7.57
C VAL A 82 5.96 -6.45 -6.89
N LEU A 83 4.87 -5.99 -6.29
CA LEU A 83 4.85 -4.78 -5.48
C LEU A 83 5.11 -5.13 -4.01
N ASN A 84 6.14 -4.52 -3.42
CA ASN A 84 6.60 -4.78 -2.05
C ASN A 84 7.03 -6.25 -1.82
N PRO A 85 8.20 -6.66 -2.34
CA PRO A 85 8.62 -8.06 -2.37
C PRO A 85 9.11 -8.61 -1.02
N ASN A 86 9.29 -7.75 -0.01
CA ASN A 86 9.77 -8.11 1.32
C ASN A 86 8.95 -9.22 2.00
N VAL A 87 7.67 -9.30 1.66
CA VAL A 87 6.73 -10.28 2.20
C VAL A 87 6.90 -11.68 1.65
N PHE A 88 7.70 -11.88 0.59
CA PHE A 88 7.93 -13.19 0.00
C PHE A 88 9.18 -13.86 0.58
N LYS A 89 9.08 -15.17 0.78
CA LYS A 89 10.22 -16.04 1.09
C LYS A 89 10.98 -16.36 -0.20
N HIS A 90 12.28 -16.67 -0.12
CA HIS A 90 13.11 -17.07 -1.26
C HIS A 90 12.49 -18.19 -2.08
N LYS A 91 11.91 -19.21 -1.43
CA LYS A 91 11.25 -20.32 -2.15
C LYS A 91 10.10 -19.85 -3.04
N THR A 92 9.36 -18.84 -2.59
CA THR A 92 8.24 -18.27 -3.33
C THR A 92 8.73 -17.37 -4.44
N LEU A 93 9.72 -16.50 -4.19
CA LEU A 93 10.35 -15.69 -5.24
C LEU A 93 11.00 -16.54 -6.32
N LYS A 94 11.65 -17.65 -5.95
CA LYS A 94 12.19 -18.64 -6.90
C LYS A 94 11.10 -19.24 -7.77
N PHE A 95 9.93 -19.55 -7.20
CA PHE A 95 8.79 -20.04 -7.96
C PHE A 95 8.21 -18.96 -8.88
N ILE A 96 8.06 -17.73 -8.39
CA ILE A 96 7.59 -16.58 -9.17
C ILE A 96 8.53 -16.34 -10.36
N LYS A 97 9.86 -16.30 -10.14
CA LYS A 97 10.87 -16.13 -11.20
C LYS A 97 10.74 -17.21 -12.26
N LYS A 98 10.58 -18.48 -11.86
CA LYS A 98 10.35 -19.60 -12.80
C LYS A 98 9.05 -19.49 -13.59
N SER A 99 8.05 -18.77 -13.06
CA SER A 99 6.74 -18.58 -13.68
C SER A 99 6.69 -17.36 -14.61
N SER A 100 7.81 -16.65 -14.79
CA SER A 100 7.92 -15.45 -15.63
C SER A 100 9.10 -15.53 -16.60
N GLU A 101 9.00 -14.83 -17.72
CA GLU A 101 10.18 -14.52 -18.55
C GLU A 101 10.94 -13.31 -18.01
N THR A 102 10.24 -12.35 -17.40
CA THR A 102 10.84 -11.22 -16.70
C THR A 102 10.12 -10.99 -15.37
N LEU A 103 10.89 -11.00 -14.28
CA LEU A 103 10.44 -10.68 -12.94
C LEU A 103 10.89 -9.26 -12.57
N ILE A 104 9.92 -8.40 -12.27
CA ILE A 104 10.11 -6.98 -11.97
C ILE A 104 9.63 -6.72 -10.54
N THR A 105 10.30 -5.83 -9.83
CA THR A 105 9.74 -5.25 -8.60
C THR A 105 9.78 -3.74 -8.60
N PHE A 106 8.79 -3.15 -7.93
CA PHE A 106 8.80 -1.75 -7.51
C PHE A 106 8.71 -1.70 -5.98
N LEU A 107 9.64 -0.99 -5.37
CA LEU A 107 9.73 -0.81 -3.93
C LEU A 107 8.76 0.28 -3.50
N TYR A 108 7.70 -0.10 -2.78
CA TYR A 108 6.70 0.85 -2.26
C TYR A 108 7.20 1.70 -1.10
N ASP A 109 8.33 1.32 -0.53
CA ASP A 109 8.97 1.96 0.61
C ASP A 109 10.47 1.62 0.52
N ASN A 110 11.32 2.34 1.24
CA ASN A 110 12.77 2.22 1.07
C ASN A 110 13.38 0.99 1.77
N LEU A 111 14.59 0.63 1.37
CA LEU A 111 15.29 -0.55 1.91
C LEU A 111 15.68 -0.42 3.38
N GLU A 112 15.88 0.81 3.88
CA GLU A 112 16.13 1.06 5.31
C GLU A 112 14.96 0.55 6.16
N ARG A 113 13.72 0.83 5.72
CA ARG A 113 12.52 0.44 6.45
C ARG A 113 12.09 -1.00 6.17
N TYR A 114 12.27 -1.47 4.94
CA TYR A 114 11.86 -2.81 4.51
C TYR A 114 12.97 -3.53 3.73
N PRO A 115 13.96 -4.09 4.45
CA PRO A 115 15.13 -4.71 3.83
C PRO A 115 14.77 -5.94 3.01
N ILE A 116 15.35 -6.02 1.81
CA ILE A 116 15.23 -7.14 0.86
C ILE A 116 16.54 -7.44 0.13
N GLN A 117 17.67 -6.96 0.66
CA GLN A 117 19.00 -7.08 0.03
C GLN A 117 19.31 -8.54 -0.32
N ASP A 118 18.89 -9.47 0.54
CA ASP A 118 19.02 -10.92 0.38
C ASP A 118 18.14 -11.54 -0.75
N LYS A 119 17.36 -10.72 -1.45
CA LYS A 119 16.38 -11.14 -2.47
C LYS A 119 16.50 -10.36 -3.78
N LEU A 120 17.41 -9.39 -3.89
CA LEU A 120 17.51 -8.52 -5.09
C LEU A 120 17.76 -9.34 -6.36
N ASP A 121 18.59 -10.38 -6.29
CA ASP A 121 18.98 -11.24 -7.42
C ASP A 121 17.81 -12.02 -8.06
N PHE A 122 16.65 -12.09 -7.39
CA PHE A 122 15.46 -12.67 -8.02
C PHE A 122 14.91 -11.81 -9.14
N PHE A 123 15.10 -10.49 -9.09
CA PHE A 123 14.47 -9.53 -9.98
C PHE A 123 15.39 -9.17 -11.15
N ASP A 124 14.86 -9.21 -12.36
CA ASP A 124 15.57 -8.79 -13.55
C ASP A 124 15.55 -7.25 -13.69
N ARG A 125 14.57 -6.59 -13.06
CA ARG A 125 14.48 -5.13 -12.95
C ARG A 125 13.91 -4.72 -11.60
N ILE A 126 14.56 -3.74 -10.97
CA ILE A 126 14.17 -3.17 -9.69
C ILE A 126 13.95 -1.68 -9.87
N TYR A 127 12.77 -1.21 -9.50
CA TYR A 127 12.41 0.21 -9.50
C TYR A 127 12.29 0.72 -8.05
N SER A 128 12.77 1.93 -7.80
CA SER A 128 12.60 2.62 -6.51
C SER A 128 12.25 4.09 -6.74
N PHE A 129 11.56 4.69 -5.77
CA PHE A 129 11.31 6.12 -5.69
C PHE A 129 12.30 6.83 -4.76
N ASP A 130 13.08 6.07 -3.98
CA ASP A 130 14.00 6.60 -2.96
C ASP A 130 15.38 6.83 -3.57
N ASP A 131 15.86 8.08 -3.49
CA ASP A 131 17.13 8.50 -4.09
C ASP A 131 18.34 7.79 -3.48
N ASN A 132 18.29 7.41 -2.20
CA ASN A 132 19.39 6.68 -1.56
C ASN A 132 19.45 5.25 -2.07
N ASP A 133 18.30 4.55 -2.14
CA ASP A 133 18.23 3.21 -2.70
C ASP A 133 18.71 3.18 -4.17
N ILE A 134 18.31 4.19 -4.96
CA ILE A 134 18.75 4.35 -6.36
C ILE A 134 20.27 4.52 -6.43
N LYS A 135 20.83 5.41 -5.61
CA LYS A 135 22.27 5.72 -5.61
C LYS A 135 23.11 4.54 -5.12
N GLU A 136 22.66 3.84 -4.09
CA GLU A 136 23.42 2.76 -3.44
C GLU A 136 23.39 1.46 -4.26
N TYR A 137 22.24 1.11 -4.85
CA TYR A 137 22.05 -0.18 -5.51
C TYR A 137 21.86 -0.11 -7.03
N GLY A 138 21.85 1.09 -7.63
CA GLY A 138 21.68 1.29 -9.07
C GLY A 138 20.27 0.93 -9.58
N PHE A 139 19.26 1.02 -8.71
CA PHE A 139 17.87 0.77 -9.09
C PHE A 139 17.37 1.80 -10.10
N LYS A 140 16.36 1.41 -10.90
CA LYS A 140 15.77 2.32 -11.88
C LYS A 140 14.85 3.32 -11.16
N PRO A 141 14.98 4.63 -11.40
CA PRO A 141 14.12 5.62 -10.79
C PRO A 141 12.68 5.46 -11.31
N LEU A 142 11.71 5.43 -10.39
CA LEU A 142 10.28 5.46 -10.71
C LEU A 142 9.51 6.08 -9.53
N THR A 143 8.63 7.03 -9.79
CA THR A 143 7.78 7.59 -8.74
C THR A 143 6.57 6.70 -8.46
N ASN A 144 5.94 6.88 -7.30
CA ASN A 144 4.60 6.37 -7.07
C ASN A 144 3.65 6.85 -8.18
N TYR A 145 2.70 6.01 -8.58
CA TYR A 145 1.70 6.39 -9.58
C TYR A 145 0.46 6.95 -8.90
N ASN A 146 -0.23 7.85 -9.61
CA ASN A 146 -1.56 8.33 -9.25
C ASN A 146 -2.55 7.83 -10.30
N TYR A 147 -3.57 7.09 -9.87
CA TYR A 147 -4.62 6.57 -10.75
C TYR A 147 -5.72 7.59 -11.03
N LEU A 148 -5.74 8.71 -10.30
CA LEU A 148 -6.67 9.79 -10.54
C LEU A 148 -6.32 10.50 -11.85
N SER A 149 -7.35 10.90 -12.59
CA SER A 149 -7.16 11.73 -13.76
C SER A 149 -6.54 13.07 -13.35
N PHE A 150 -5.60 13.55 -14.14
CA PHE A 150 -5.02 14.87 -13.93
C PHE A 150 -6.13 15.93 -14.09
N LEU A 151 -6.26 16.79 -13.11
CA LEU A 151 -7.17 17.93 -13.13
C LEU A 151 -6.31 19.21 -13.17
N PRO A 152 -6.28 19.95 -14.28
CA PRO A 152 -5.54 21.21 -14.38
C PRO A 152 -6.02 22.23 -13.35
N LYS A 153 -5.17 23.17 -12.94
CA LYS A 153 -5.56 24.20 -11.94
C LYS A 153 -6.61 25.16 -12.50
N GLU A 154 -6.61 25.37 -13.81
CA GLU A 154 -7.44 26.33 -14.53
C GLU A 154 -8.93 25.94 -14.49
N VAL A 155 -9.21 24.65 -14.32
CA VAL A 155 -10.57 24.10 -14.23
C VAL A 155 -11.02 23.85 -12.79
N GLN A 156 -10.16 24.16 -11.81
CA GLN A 156 -10.45 23.98 -10.39
C GLN A 156 -11.00 25.27 -9.77
N ASN A 157 -11.91 25.11 -8.81
CA ASN A 157 -12.43 26.21 -8.00
C ASN A 157 -12.43 25.81 -6.51
N PRO A 158 -11.25 25.76 -5.85
CA PRO A 158 -11.14 25.27 -4.49
C PRO A 158 -11.79 26.24 -3.48
N ARG A 159 -12.58 25.69 -2.55
CA ARG A 159 -13.19 26.46 -1.45
C ARG A 159 -12.19 26.85 -0.35
N TYR A 160 -11.10 26.10 -0.23
CA TYR A 160 -10.11 26.21 0.84
C TYR A 160 -8.73 26.50 0.25
N ASP A 161 -7.97 27.34 0.93
CA ASP A 161 -6.56 27.63 0.64
C ASP A 161 -5.66 26.46 1.07
N ALA A 162 -6.08 25.68 2.09
CA ALA A 162 -5.36 24.50 2.54
C ALA A 162 -6.31 23.36 2.93
N LEU A 163 -6.01 22.16 2.43
CA LEU A 163 -6.66 20.91 2.82
C LEU A 163 -5.60 19.94 3.36
N TYR A 164 -5.83 19.40 4.56
CA TYR A 164 -4.96 18.39 5.15
C TYR A 164 -5.77 17.17 5.57
N ILE A 165 -5.42 15.99 5.09
CA ILE A 165 -6.10 14.73 5.45
C ILE A 165 -5.03 13.73 5.90
N THR A 166 -5.16 13.21 7.12
CA THR A 166 -4.23 12.21 7.66
C THR A 166 -4.95 11.12 8.43
N SER A 167 -4.29 9.97 8.57
CA SER A 167 -4.63 9.02 9.62
C SER A 167 -4.33 9.60 11.02
N PHE A 168 -5.13 9.19 12.00
CA PHE A 168 -4.97 9.60 13.39
C PHE A 168 -3.65 9.13 13.99
N ASP A 169 -2.85 10.09 14.43
CA ASP A 169 -1.62 9.89 15.18
C ASP A 169 -1.49 10.99 16.24
N LYS A 170 -1.10 10.60 17.47
CA LYS A 170 -1.01 11.55 18.59
C LYS A 170 0.13 12.55 18.44
N LYS A 171 1.26 12.15 17.85
CA LYS A 171 2.41 13.05 17.64
C LYS A 171 2.05 14.08 16.56
N ARG A 172 1.46 13.63 15.46
CA ARG A 172 0.97 14.48 14.36
C ARG A 172 -0.13 15.43 14.81
N LEU A 173 -1.01 15.00 15.72
CA LEU A 173 -2.02 15.90 16.29
C LEU A 173 -1.41 17.15 16.95
N LYS A 174 -0.31 17.00 17.69
CA LYS A 174 0.38 18.16 18.28
C LYS A 174 0.87 19.14 17.21
N GLN A 175 1.45 18.62 16.13
CA GLN A 175 1.93 19.42 15.01
C GLN A 175 0.78 20.12 14.28
N LEU A 176 -0.37 19.45 14.14
CA LEU A 176 -1.52 20.01 13.46
C LEU A 176 -2.19 21.14 14.25
N TYR A 177 -2.12 21.16 15.58
CA TYR A 177 -2.55 22.33 16.36
C TYR A 177 -1.68 23.56 16.09
N ILE A 178 -0.36 23.36 15.97
CA ILE A 178 0.56 24.45 15.62
C ILE A 178 0.26 24.94 14.20
N LEU A 179 0.06 24.02 13.27
CA LEU A 179 -0.25 24.34 11.88
C LEU A 179 -1.59 25.07 11.74
N SER A 180 -2.65 24.61 12.43
CA SER A 180 -3.96 25.28 12.37
C SER A 180 -3.89 26.69 12.91
N LYS A 181 -3.17 26.92 14.02
CA LYS A 181 -2.97 28.28 14.54
C LYS A 181 -2.28 29.17 13.53
N LYS A 182 -1.21 28.69 12.88
CA LYS A 182 -0.51 29.44 11.83
C LYS A 182 -1.43 29.77 10.65
N PHE A 183 -2.29 28.84 10.24
CA PHE A 183 -3.26 29.10 9.17
C PHE A 183 -4.27 30.17 9.58
N SER A 184 -4.73 30.18 10.83
CA SER A 184 -5.60 31.24 11.37
C SER A 184 -4.90 32.59 11.43
N ASP A 185 -3.64 32.63 11.90
CA ASP A 185 -2.84 33.87 11.97
C ASP A 185 -2.61 34.47 10.57
N LEU A 186 -2.50 33.62 9.54
CA LEU A 186 -2.41 34.01 8.13
C LEU A 186 -3.77 34.27 7.47
N GLN A 187 -4.88 34.18 8.21
CA GLN A 187 -6.24 34.36 7.71
C GLN A 187 -6.62 33.44 6.54
N LEU A 188 -6.04 32.24 6.48
CA LEU A 188 -6.36 31.24 5.45
C LEU A 188 -7.69 30.54 5.73
N LYS A 189 -8.42 30.18 4.68
CA LYS A 189 -9.55 29.25 4.74
C LYS A 189 -8.99 27.83 4.64
N PHE A 190 -9.01 27.07 5.74
CA PHE A 190 -8.43 25.72 5.75
C PHE A 190 -9.39 24.66 6.28
N ASN A 191 -9.08 23.40 5.95
CA ASN A 191 -9.81 22.23 6.44
C ASN A 191 -8.84 21.09 6.78
N ILE A 192 -8.82 20.65 8.04
CA ILE A 192 -7.91 19.61 8.53
C ILE A 192 -8.72 18.41 9.03
N TRP A 193 -8.54 17.25 8.41
CA TRP A 193 -9.18 15.99 8.75
C TRP A 193 -8.18 14.99 9.32
N MET A 194 -8.55 14.41 10.46
CA MET A 194 -7.82 13.34 11.11
C MET A 194 -8.71 12.12 11.30
N LEU A 195 -8.41 11.06 10.55
CA LEU A 195 -9.28 9.90 10.43
C LEU A 195 -8.73 8.69 11.19
N GLY A 196 -9.56 8.03 11.99
CA GLY A 196 -9.15 6.79 12.66
C GLY A 196 -10.14 6.23 13.65
N LYS A 197 -9.99 4.94 14.01
CA LYS A 197 -10.89 4.23 14.94
C LYS A 197 -11.03 4.91 16.31
N LYS A 198 -9.98 5.61 16.77
CA LYS A 198 -9.96 6.34 18.04
C LYS A 198 -10.12 7.85 17.89
N ALA A 199 -10.14 8.38 16.66
CA ALA A 199 -10.19 9.82 16.40
C ALA A 199 -11.49 10.44 16.89
N TRP A 200 -12.62 9.74 16.76
CA TRP A 200 -13.94 10.23 17.21
C TRP A 200 -13.99 10.63 18.70
N LYS A 201 -13.15 10.02 19.55
CA LYS A 201 -13.06 10.40 20.97
C LYS A 201 -12.53 11.82 21.16
N TYR A 202 -11.72 12.30 20.22
CA TYR A 202 -11.19 13.66 20.20
C TYR A 202 -12.18 14.65 19.61
N GLN A 203 -13.11 14.21 18.74
CA GLN A 203 -14.24 15.03 18.30
C GLN A 203 -15.08 15.51 19.48
N LEU A 204 -15.35 14.61 20.45
CA LEU A 204 -16.11 14.96 21.67
C LEU A 204 -15.36 15.94 22.58
N LYS A 205 -14.03 15.94 22.52
CA LYS A 205 -13.18 16.87 23.28
C LYS A 205 -12.93 18.19 22.54
N LYS A 206 -13.40 18.31 21.29
CA LYS A 206 -13.14 19.47 20.42
C LYS A 206 -13.59 20.79 21.05
N ILE A 207 -14.71 20.78 21.76
CA ILE A 207 -15.27 21.95 22.47
C ILE A 207 -14.24 22.52 23.46
N PHE A 208 -13.51 21.66 24.17
CA PHE A 208 -12.47 22.07 25.11
C PHE A 208 -11.13 22.41 24.45
N LEU A 209 -10.90 21.90 23.24
CA LEU A 209 -9.62 22.02 22.54
C LEU A 209 -9.54 23.24 21.60
N LYS A 210 -10.63 23.99 21.40
CA LYS A 210 -10.73 25.17 20.52
C LYS A 210 -9.95 24.98 19.19
N SER A 211 -10.18 23.84 18.53
CA SER A 211 -9.40 23.44 17.35
C SER A 211 -10.29 23.33 16.13
N ASP A 212 -9.78 23.80 14.99
CA ASP A 212 -10.41 23.67 13.68
C ASP A 212 -10.18 22.30 13.02
N ILE A 213 -9.55 21.36 13.75
CA ILE A 213 -9.34 19.99 13.29
C ILE A 213 -10.64 19.18 13.43
N LEU A 214 -11.01 18.51 12.33
CA LEU A 214 -12.12 17.58 12.26
C LEU A 214 -11.63 16.15 12.48
N PHE A 215 -12.29 15.42 13.37
CA PHE A 215 -11.98 14.02 13.65
C PHE A 215 -13.09 13.11 13.13
N GLY A 216 -12.71 12.22 12.22
CA GLY A 216 -13.64 11.27 11.62
C GLY A 216 -13.31 9.82 12.01
N ARG A 217 -14.32 8.95 12.02
CA ARG A 217 -14.05 7.51 11.92
C ARG A 217 -13.54 7.23 10.51
N LYS A 218 -12.68 6.22 10.36
CA LYS A 218 -12.33 5.71 9.05
C LYS A 218 -13.63 5.15 8.45
N ALA A 219 -14.10 5.72 7.34
CA ALA A 219 -15.20 5.10 6.60
C ALA A 219 -14.75 3.69 6.22
N HIS A 220 -15.56 2.68 6.55
CA HIS A 220 -15.39 1.39 5.94
C HIS A 220 -15.73 1.59 4.46
N GLN A 221 -14.74 1.49 3.58
CA GLN A 221 -15.05 1.23 2.17
C GLN A 221 -15.83 -0.08 2.18
N THR A 222 -17.10 0.01 1.81
CA THR A 222 -17.98 -1.14 1.60
C THR A 222 -17.79 -1.60 0.17
#